data_AF-A0A9E0LMA1-F1
#
_entry.id   AF-A0A9E0LMA1-F1
#
_cell.length_a   1.000
_cell.length_b   1.000
_cell.length_c   1.000
_cell.angle_alpha   90.00
_cell.angle_beta   90.00
_cell.angle_gamma   90.00
#
_symmetry.space_group_name_H-M   'P 1'
#
loop_
_entity.id
_entity.type
_entity.pdbx_description
1 polymer ?
#
loop_
_entity_poly.entity_id
_entity_poly.type
_entity_poly.pdbx_seq_one_letter_code
_entity_poly.pdbx_strand_id
1 'polypeptide(L)'
;MNNLAGMPQQVATDRCLVELIGAQIPVVMLKRQPENREVQSRAQGVLYYDFKGLSQTVTFRRAWYYWVVHFSSPMPKAFAEELNKTWYHQVRVDGYAGGTEPSDSGVSCYHVDTQAGLNGLVQALNDFYSCAELGVPPDQCMNEWRGLMPASVEREVDSLLSLAEAYGIDKNPGNGHGAAEALLLDAVHFAEKHQLASHFERAVSCLARLFDSEVGYANRVRAIRRVQGDKDEWRRHQMDYLQNCLRFGILADYVSDKGISIADLSSKAALLPVGTILRHEYALLEQSLRAEIREEIQESKQGKRDESSKKYKLFRVGLTRIFLAKVCHAAGKKRIAIKTMNSAREIVTAFKTYDNVTGRLPESAAWNRYEDGILARKLHLASLYAYPG
;
A
#
# COMPACT_ATOMS: atom_id res chain seq x y z
N MET A 1 1.17 7.31 3.29
CA MET A 1 1.46 6.82 4.66
C MET A 1 0.42 5.77 5.04
N ASN A 2 0.65 4.96 6.08
CA ASN A 2 -0.28 3.87 6.45
C ASN A 2 -1.38 4.36 7.39
N ASN A 3 -2.55 3.71 7.39
CA ASN A 3 -3.60 4.02 8.37
C ASN A 3 -3.26 3.40 9.73
N LEU A 4 -3.09 4.24 10.76
CA LEU A 4 -2.74 3.82 12.11
C LEU A 4 -3.90 3.91 13.10
N ALA A 5 -5.11 4.23 12.62
CA ALA A 5 -6.30 4.27 13.45
C ALA A 5 -6.61 2.89 14.03
N GLY A 6 -6.76 2.81 15.35
CA GLY A 6 -7.06 1.55 16.06
C GLY A 6 -5.89 0.55 16.13
N MET A 7 -4.69 0.91 15.65
CA MET A 7 -3.52 0.04 15.76
C MET A 7 -2.99 -0.02 17.19
N PRO A 8 -2.38 -1.15 17.61
CA PRO A 8 -1.74 -1.25 18.92
C PRO A 8 -0.71 -0.12 19.12
N GLN A 9 -0.63 0.42 20.35
CA GLN A 9 0.25 1.54 20.68
C GLN A 9 1.68 1.37 20.15
N GLN A 10 2.30 0.21 20.39
CA GLN A 10 3.69 -0.03 20.01
C GLN A 10 3.85 0.04 18.48
N VAL A 11 2.97 -0.62 17.73
CA VAL A 11 2.95 -0.60 16.26
C VAL A 11 2.77 0.82 15.73
N ALA A 12 1.81 1.57 16.26
CA ALA A 12 1.57 2.95 15.87
C ALA A 12 2.78 3.85 16.20
N THR A 13 3.42 3.62 17.34
CA THR A 13 4.61 4.35 17.78
C THR A 13 5.79 4.09 16.85
N ASP A 14 6.11 2.82 16.59
CA ASP A 14 7.23 2.43 15.74
C ASP A 14 7.07 2.99 14.32
N ARG A 15 5.84 2.96 13.77
CA ARG A 15 5.59 3.56 12.47
C ARG A 15 5.75 5.08 12.47
N CYS A 16 5.28 5.76 13.51
CA CYS A 16 5.48 7.20 13.66
C CYS A 16 6.97 7.56 13.75
N LEU A 17 7.77 6.76 14.48
CA LEU A 17 9.22 6.97 14.57
C LEU A 17 9.87 6.92 13.18
N VAL A 18 9.54 5.90 12.39
CA VAL A 18 10.05 5.73 11.03
C VAL A 18 9.71 6.94 10.15
N GLU A 19 8.46 7.38 10.15
CA GLU A 19 8.01 8.52 9.33
C GLU A 19 8.68 9.84 9.74
N LEU A 20 8.81 10.11 11.05
CA LEU A 20 9.47 11.31 11.58
C LEU A 20 10.98 11.31 11.30
N ILE A 21 11.65 10.18 11.53
CA ILE A 21 13.09 10.03 11.29
C ILE A 21 13.41 10.18 9.81
N GLY A 22 12.58 9.59 8.93
CA GLY A 22 12.73 9.73 7.48
C GLY A 22 12.61 11.18 6.99
N ALA A 23 11.88 12.02 7.74
CA ALA A 23 11.76 13.46 7.49
C ALA A 23 12.78 14.30 8.28
N GLN A 24 13.72 13.68 8.99
CA GLN A 24 14.69 14.34 9.86
C GLN A 24 14.05 15.22 10.96
N ILE A 25 12.90 14.80 11.47
CA ILE A 25 12.19 15.49 12.54
C ILE A 25 12.62 14.88 13.88
N PRO A 26 13.10 15.69 14.83
CA PRO A 26 13.38 15.23 16.19
C PRO A 26 12.14 14.68 16.89
N VAL A 27 12.34 13.63 17.70
CA VAL A 27 11.25 12.91 18.34
C VAL A 27 11.19 13.18 19.84
N VAL A 28 9.95 13.39 20.32
CA VAL A 28 9.58 13.40 21.73
C VAL A 28 8.71 12.18 22.03
N MET A 29 9.09 11.40 23.06
CA MET A 29 8.28 10.29 23.56
C MET A 29 7.38 10.76 24.71
N LEU A 30 6.08 10.83 24.44
CA LEU A 30 5.07 11.23 25.43
C LEU A 30 4.98 10.21 26.57
N LYS A 31 4.94 10.66 27.83
CA LYS A 31 4.79 9.76 28.99
C LYS A 31 3.43 9.06 29.06
N ARG A 32 2.37 9.76 28.66
CA ARG A 32 0.99 9.24 28.60
C ARG A 32 0.42 9.43 27.21
N GLN A 33 -0.50 8.54 26.85
CA GLN A 33 -1.31 8.77 25.65
C GLN A 33 -2.19 10.01 25.86
N PRO A 34 -2.34 10.86 24.84
CA PRO A 34 -3.37 11.88 24.84
C PRO A 34 -4.76 11.22 24.81
N GLU A 35 -5.65 11.66 25.69
CA GLU A 35 -6.89 10.97 26.07
C GLU A 35 -7.92 10.81 24.92
N ASN A 36 -7.76 11.50 23.79
CA ASN A 36 -8.72 11.55 22.69
C ASN A 36 -8.09 11.32 21.31
N ARG A 37 -7.24 10.30 21.12
CA ARG A 37 -6.61 10.06 19.82
C ARG A 37 -6.93 8.72 19.20
N GLU A 38 -7.28 8.79 17.92
CA GLU A 38 -7.55 7.65 17.04
C GLU A 38 -6.28 6.83 16.75
N VAL A 39 -5.12 7.50 16.79
CA VAL A 39 -3.80 6.88 16.68
C VAL A 39 -3.12 6.88 18.04
N GLN A 40 -2.86 5.67 18.55
CA GLN A 40 -2.31 5.43 19.89
C GLN A 40 -0.77 5.57 19.96
N SER A 41 -0.17 6.47 19.18
CA SER A 41 1.29 6.65 19.17
C SER A 41 1.78 7.50 20.35
N ARG A 42 2.90 7.10 20.95
CA ARG A 42 3.64 7.92 21.94
C ARG A 42 4.68 8.84 21.30
N ALA A 43 4.99 8.67 20.02
CA ALA A 43 5.95 9.51 19.32
C ALA A 43 5.28 10.80 18.80
N GLN A 44 5.92 11.93 19.07
CA GLN A 44 5.54 13.24 18.52
C GLN A 44 6.78 13.87 17.88
N GLY A 45 6.63 14.47 16.70
CA GLY A 45 7.70 15.27 16.11
C GLY A 45 7.67 16.70 16.64
N VAL A 46 8.82 17.30 16.90
CA VAL A 46 8.93 18.70 17.31
C VAL A 46 10.14 19.35 16.62
N LEU A 47 9.89 20.49 15.97
CA LEU A 47 10.92 21.39 15.48
C LEU A 47 10.82 22.72 16.22
N TYR A 48 11.98 23.31 16.48
CA TYR A 48 12.10 24.63 17.07
C TYR A 48 12.95 25.49 16.14
N TYR A 49 12.46 26.68 15.84
CA TYR A 49 13.15 27.68 15.04
C TYR A 49 13.23 28.96 15.86
N ASP A 50 14.43 29.51 16.01
CA ASP A 50 14.64 30.85 16.55
C ASP A 50 15.18 31.74 15.43
N PHE A 51 14.42 32.77 15.05
CA PHE A 51 14.81 33.68 13.99
C PHE A 51 14.50 35.12 14.38
N LYS A 52 15.54 35.95 14.49
CA LYS A 52 15.44 37.40 14.78
C LYS A 52 14.60 37.72 16.03
N GLY A 53 14.68 36.88 17.07
CA GLY A 53 13.95 37.07 18.32
C GLY A 53 12.49 36.60 18.28
N LEU A 54 12.08 35.90 17.22
CA LEU A 54 10.82 35.17 17.14
C LEU A 54 11.09 33.68 17.26
N SER A 55 10.56 33.07 18.31
CA SER A 55 10.60 31.63 18.51
C SER A 55 9.35 30.97 17.92
N GLN A 56 9.56 29.98 17.05
CA GLN A 56 8.52 29.18 16.45
C GLN A 56 8.70 27.71 16.86
N THR A 57 7.64 27.13 17.41
CA THR A 57 7.56 25.70 17.66
C THR A 57 6.61 25.07 16.65
N VAL A 58 7.05 24.00 15.99
CA VAL A 58 6.26 23.21 15.05
C VAL A 58 6.09 21.82 15.62
N THR A 59 4.85 21.39 15.82
CA THR A 59 4.55 20.06 16.38
C THR A 59 3.86 19.18 15.36
N PHE A 60 4.34 17.95 15.23
CA PHE A 60 3.85 16.95 14.30
C PHE A 60 3.14 15.86 15.09
N ARG A 61 1.85 15.68 14.84
CA ARG A 61 1.02 14.66 15.50
C ARG A 61 0.34 13.78 14.48
N ARG A 62 0.34 12.48 14.74
CA ARG A 62 -0.28 11.52 13.84
C ARG A 62 -1.81 11.49 13.99
N ALA A 63 -2.51 11.45 12.86
CA ALA A 63 -3.96 11.23 12.78
C ALA A 63 -4.28 10.29 11.59
N TRP A 64 -5.04 9.22 11.81
CA TRP A 64 -5.37 8.19 10.79
C TRP A 64 -4.20 7.80 9.88
N TYR A 65 -4.17 8.34 8.66
CA TYR A 65 -3.15 8.11 7.62
C TYR A 65 -2.36 9.37 7.24
N TYR A 66 -2.53 10.50 7.94
CA TYR A 66 -1.79 11.75 7.76
C TYR A 66 -1.14 12.28 9.05
N TRP A 67 -0.34 13.33 8.93
CA TRP A 67 0.17 14.13 10.05
C TRP A 67 -0.57 15.45 10.15
N VAL A 68 -0.95 15.84 11.36
CA VAL A 68 -1.39 17.20 11.68
C VAL A 68 -0.18 17.96 12.18
N VAL A 69 0.14 19.06 11.51
CA VAL A 69 1.29 19.90 11.80
C VAL A 69 0.80 21.24 12.31
N HIS A 70 1.07 21.52 13.58
CA HIS A 70 0.66 22.76 14.24
C HIS A 70 1.83 23.69 14.47
N PHE A 71 1.56 24.97 14.26
CA PHE A 71 2.50 26.07 14.41
C PHE A 71 2.14 26.91 15.63
N SER A 72 3.11 27.26 16.49
CA SER A 72 2.88 28.16 17.64
C SER A 72 2.46 29.57 17.24
N SER A 73 2.84 30.02 16.05
CA SER A 73 2.34 31.22 15.39
C SER A 73 2.03 30.94 13.92
N PRO A 74 1.01 31.58 13.31
CA PRO A 74 0.66 31.33 11.91
C PRO A 74 1.83 31.62 10.95
N MET A 75 2.05 30.73 9.98
CA MET A 75 3.01 30.94 8.91
C MET A 75 2.54 32.07 7.99
N PRO A 76 3.44 32.96 7.52
CA PRO A 76 3.06 34.05 6.63
C PRO A 76 2.40 33.55 5.35
N LYS A 77 1.40 34.29 4.85
CA LYS A 77 0.66 33.94 3.62
C LYS A 77 1.58 33.64 2.44
N ALA A 78 2.60 34.46 2.21
CA ALA A 78 3.55 34.27 1.11
C ALA A 78 4.28 32.92 1.16
N PHE A 79 4.68 32.46 2.36
CA PHE A 79 5.27 31.14 2.55
C PHE A 79 4.24 30.04 2.23
N ALA A 80 3.03 30.19 2.79
CA ALA A 80 1.96 29.22 2.61
C ALA A 80 1.55 29.09 1.14
N GLU A 81 1.47 30.19 0.39
CA GLU A 81 1.17 30.22 -1.05
C GLU A 81 2.24 29.48 -1.85
N GLU A 82 3.51 29.70 -1.56
CA GLU A 82 4.61 29.04 -2.26
C GLU A 82 4.64 27.53 -1.99
N LEU A 83 4.45 27.13 -0.74
CA LEU A 83 4.31 25.73 -0.35
C LEU A 83 3.12 25.08 -1.07
N ASN A 84 1.98 25.78 -1.12
CA ASN A 84 0.75 25.27 -1.73
C ASN A 84 0.92 25.05 -3.24
N LYS A 85 1.59 25.95 -3.97
CA LYS A 85 1.85 25.78 -5.42
C LYS A 85 2.49 24.43 -5.76
N THR A 86 3.39 23.96 -4.90
CA THR A 86 4.17 22.73 -5.14
C THR A 86 3.52 21.50 -4.50
N TRP A 87 2.95 21.65 -3.30
CA TRP A 87 2.61 20.52 -2.43
C TRP A 87 1.12 20.40 -2.07
N TYR A 88 0.20 21.21 -2.61
CA TYR A 88 -1.22 21.22 -2.18
C TYR A 88 -1.92 19.84 -2.13
N HIS A 89 -1.51 18.91 -3.00
CA HIS A 89 -2.06 17.55 -3.01
C HIS A 89 -1.60 16.66 -1.84
N GLN A 90 -0.51 17.03 -1.16
CA GLN A 90 0.15 16.21 -0.15
C GLN A 90 0.31 16.95 1.19
N VAL A 91 0.31 18.29 1.17
CA VAL A 91 0.42 19.20 2.31
C VAL A 91 -0.74 20.20 2.21
N ARG A 92 -1.83 19.92 2.92
CA ARG A 92 -3.11 20.62 2.81
C ARG A 92 -3.29 21.62 3.95
N VAL A 93 -3.62 22.86 3.60
CA VAL A 93 -3.99 23.92 4.56
C VAL A 93 -5.24 23.51 5.33
N ASP A 94 -5.17 23.57 6.67
CA ASP A 94 -6.28 23.29 7.60
C ASP A 94 -7.04 21.96 7.39
N GLY A 95 -6.44 21.02 6.66
CA GLY A 95 -7.01 19.70 6.43
C GLY A 95 -8.16 19.61 5.43
N TYR A 96 -8.48 20.68 4.70
CA TYR A 96 -9.56 20.65 3.71
C TYR A 96 -9.22 19.70 2.55
N ALA A 97 -10.17 18.83 2.17
CA ALA A 97 -9.99 17.91 1.05
C ALA A 97 -10.00 18.70 -0.26
N GLY A 98 -8.91 18.60 -1.05
CA GLY A 98 -8.70 19.40 -2.26
C GLY A 98 -7.88 20.69 -2.04
N GLY A 99 -7.54 21.00 -0.78
CA GLY A 99 -6.79 22.20 -0.41
C GLY A 99 -7.68 23.45 -0.32
N THR A 100 -7.24 24.41 0.49
CA THR A 100 -7.81 25.76 0.56
C THR A 100 -6.72 26.77 0.27
N GLU A 101 -7.11 27.93 -0.26
CA GLU A 101 -6.18 29.04 -0.37
C GLU A 101 -5.76 29.51 1.03
N PRO A 102 -4.47 29.80 1.26
CA PRO A 102 -4.00 30.37 2.51
C PRO A 102 -4.73 31.67 2.86
N SER A 103 -5.13 31.82 4.13
CA SER A 103 -5.79 33.03 4.60
C SER A 103 -4.82 34.23 4.70
N ASP A 104 -5.35 35.45 4.70
CA ASP A 104 -4.55 36.67 4.87
C ASP A 104 -3.85 36.76 6.25
N SER A 105 -4.39 36.07 7.27
CA SER A 105 -3.77 35.97 8.59
C SER A 105 -2.73 34.85 8.70
N GLY A 106 -2.43 34.15 7.60
CA GLY A 106 -1.48 33.05 7.55
C GLY A 106 -2.12 31.68 7.80
N VAL A 107 -1.29 30.67 8.04
CA VAL A 107 -1.71 29.27 8.26
C VAL A 107 -1.08 28.71 9.52
N SER A 108 -1.90 28.22 10.46
CA SER A 108 -1.43 27.65 11.73
C SER A 108 -1.46 26.11 11.76
N CYS A 109 -2.08 25.48 10.77
CA CYS A 109 -2.26 24.04 10.70
C CYS A 109 -2.14 23.49 9.28
N TYR A 110 -1.44 22.36 9.13
CA TYR A 110 -1.41 21.59 7.90
C TYR A 110 -1.74 20.13 8.16
N HIS A 111 -2.39 19.48 7.19
CA HIS A 111 -2.49 18.02 7.10
C HIS A 111 -1.53 17.52 6.03
N VAL A 112 -0.71 16.53 6.38
CA VAL A 112 0.31 15.98 5.48
C VAL A 112 0.05 14.50 5.23
N ASP A 113 -0.32 14.15 4.00
CA ASP A 113 -0.88 12.83 3.67
C ASP A 113 0.19 11.80 3.23
N THR A 114 1.40 12.26 2.90
CA THR A 114 2.47 11.42 2.36
C THR A 114 3.82 11.69 3.00
N GLN A 115 4.73 10.72 2.90
CA GLN A 115 6.12 10.90 3.36
C GLN A 115 6.85 11.96 2.53
N ALA A 116 6.61 12.01 1.22
CA ALA A 116 7.20 13.04 0.36
C ALA A 116 6.72 14.44 0.76
N GLY A 117 5.43 14.60 1.09
CA GLY A 117 4.88 15.86 1.60
C GLY A 117 5.46 16.25 2.96
N LEU A 118 5.70 15.27 3.85
CA LEU A 118 6.33 15.53 5.15
C LEU A 118 7.77 16.01 4.98
N ASN A 119 8.53 15.34 4.13
CA ASN A 119 9.90 15.74 3.78
C ASN A 119 9.91 17.13 3.12
N GLY A 120 9.01 17.38 2.17
CA GLY A 120 8.90 18.64 1.45
C GLY A 120 8.53 19.82 2.36
N LEU A 121 7.61 19.61 3.30
CA LEU A 121 7.25 20.61 4.31
C LEU A 121 8.45 20.94 5.20
N VAL A 122 9.15 19.93 5.74
CA VAL A 122 10.32 20.15 6.60
C VAL A 122 11.42 20.90 5.84
N GLN A 123 11.68 20.53 4.58
CA GLN A 123 12.64 21.25 3.73
C GLN A 123 12.25 22.72 3.56
N ALA A 124 10.99 23.00 3.21
CA ALA A 124 10.51 24.37 3.03
C ALA A 124 10.64 25.19 4.32
N LEU A 125 10.36 24.61 5.48
CA LEU A 125 10.55 25.27 6.78
C LEU A 125 12.02 25.58 7.06
N ASN A 126 12.92 24.64 6.78
CA ASN A 126 14.35 24.84 6.96
C ASN A 126 14.91 25.94 6.04
N ASP A 127 14.44 25.99 4.80
CA ASP A 127 14.81 27.04 3.84
C ASP A 127 14.30 28.41 4.30
N PHE A 128 13.05 28.48 4.76
CA PHE A 128 12.42 29.72 5.23
C PHE A 128 13.12 30.30 6.47
N TYR A 129 13.47 29.46 7.45
CA TYR A 129 14.11 29.92 8.68
C TYR A 129 15.65 30.01 8.60
N SER A 130 16.27 29.61 7.48
CA SER A 130 17.71 29.77 7.22
C SER A 130 18.62 29.19 8.31
N CYS A 131 18.54 27.86 8.50
CA CYS A 131 19.19 27.03 9.53
C CYS A 131 18.48 27.00 10.89
N ALA A 132 17.79 25.88 11.14
CA ALA A 132 17.53 25.42 12.49
C ALA A 132 18.86 25.06 13.16
N GLU A 133 19.30 25.83 14.15
CA GLU A 133 19.95 25.15 15.26
C GLU A 133 18.90 24.19 15.81
N LEU A 134 19.11 22.88 15.62
CA LEU A 134 18.33 21.83 16.28
C LEU A 134 18.64 21.84 17.79
N GLY A 135 18.51 23.01 18.40
CA GLY A 135 18.61 23.25 19.82
C GLY A 135 17.22 23.09 20.41
N VAL A 136 17.09 22.18 21.37
CA VAL A 136 15.92 22.15 22.24
C VAL A 136 16.34 22.78 23.55
N PRO A 137 15.58 23.75 24.08
CA PRO A 137 15.73 24.17 25.46
C PRO A 137 15.49 22.95 26.38
N PRO A 138 16.52 22.44 27.09
CA PRO A 138 16.44 21.19 27.86
C PRO A 138 15.42 21.25 29.00
N ASP A 139 14.98 22.44 29.37
CA ASP A 139 14.15 22.77 30.52
C ASP A 139 12.64 22.73 30.25
N GLN A 140 12.18 22.71 28.99
CA GLN A 140 10.75 22.71 28.66
C GLN A 140 10.17 21.35 28.24
N CYS A 141 10.99 20.30 28.15
CA CYS A 141 10.51 18.96 27.80
C CYS A 141 10.07 18.17 29.04
N MET A 142 8.78 18.24 29.39
CA MET A 142 8.14 17.38 30.42
C MET A 142 8.16 15.86 30.09
N ASN A 143 8.77 15.46 28.96
CA ASN A 143 8.73 14.14 28.33
C ASN A 143 10.15 13.63 27.96
N GLU A 144 10.29 12.33 27.65
CA GLU A 144 11.57 11.74 27.23
C GLU A 144 11.95 12.22 25.81
N TRP A 145 12.79 13.25 25.74
CA TRP A 145 13.40 13.70 24.48
C TRP A 145 14.33 12.61 23.93
N ARG A 146 14.13 12.21 22.67
CA ARG A 146 15.00 11.22 21.98
C ARG A 146 15.88 11.88 20.92
N GLY A 147 15.66 13.16 20.62
CA GLY A 147 16.45 13.90 19.63
C GLY A 147 16.26 13.40 18.22
N LEU A 148 17.25 13.68 17.38
CA LEU A 148 17.38 13.04 16.08
C LEU A 148 17.85 11.60 16.29
N MET A 149 16.98 10.66 15.95
CA MET A 149 17.36 9.26 15.84
C MET A 149 17.87 9.00 14.43
N PRO A 150 18.92 8.18 14.24
CA PRO A 150 19.37 7.83 12.90
C PRO A 150 18.31 6.99 12.18
N ALA A 151 18.16 7.23 10.88
CA ALA A 151 17.42 6.35 10.00
C ALA A 151 18.09 4.96 9.97
N SER A 152 17.29 3.91 10.00
CA SER A 152 17.75 2.53 9.92
C SER A 152 16.75 1.75 9.07
N VAL A 153 17.28 1.04 8.07
CA VAL A 153 16.47 0.22 7.18
C VAL A 153 15.87 -0.96 7.96
N GLU A 154 16.62 -1.50 8.92
CA GLU A 154 16.14 -2.54 9.83
C GLU A 154 14.88 -2.08 10.58
N ARG A 155 14.88 -0.84 11.10
CA ARG A 155 13.71 -0.27 11.79
C ARG A 155 12.51 -0.08 10.85
N GLU A 156 12.73 0.34 9.61
CA GLU A 156 11.67 0.40 8.59
C GLU A 156 11.06 -0.99 8.40
N VAL A 157 11.89 -2.01 8.18
CA VAL A 157 11.43 -3.38 7.96
C VAL A 157 10.70 -3.93 9.19
N ASP A 158 11.25 -3.76 10.39
CA ASP A 158 10.59 -4.17 11.64
C ASP A 158 9.23 -3.50 11.82
N SER A 159 9.14 -2.19 11.56
CA SER A 159 7.87 -1.46 11.64
C SER A 159 6.83 -2.00 10.64
N LEU A 160 7.24 -2.30 9.41
CA LEU A 160 6.36 -2.89 8.40
C LEU A 160 5.87 -4.29 8.81
N LEU A 161 6.76 -5.13 9.37
CA LEU A 161 6.41 -6.46 9.87
C LEU A 161 5.39 -6.39 11.01
N SER A 162 5.65 -5.54 12.02
CA SER A 162 4.73 -5.38 13.15
C SER A 162 3.38 -4.81 12.73
N LEU A 163 3.36 -3.92 11.73
CA LEU A 163 2.11 -3.39 11.19
C LEU A 163 1.33 -4.45 10.40
N ALA A 164 2.01 -5.27 9.59
CA ALA A 164 1.37 -6.37 8.88
C ALA A 164 0.74 -7.39 9.86
N GLU A 165 1.44 -7.72 10.95
CA GLU A 165 0.90 -8.58 12.00
C GLU A 165 -0.34 -7.98 12.68
N ALA A 166 -0.36 -6.67 12.93
CA ALA A 166 -1.51 -5.97 13.49
C ALA A 166 -2.75 -6.06 12.58
N TYR A 167 -2.56 -6.03 11.25
CA TYR A 167 -3.62 -6.26 10.27
C TYR A 167 -4.12 -7.72 10.24
N GLY A 168 -3.40 -8.66 10.86
CA GLY A 168 -3.89 -10.02 11.14
C GLY A 168 -3.55 -11.06 10.08
N ILE A 169 -2.26 -11.33 9.86
CA ILE A 169 -1.76 -12.36 8.95
C ILE A 169 -2.42 -13.74 9.18
N ASP A 170 -2.63 -14.12 10.44
CA ASP A 170 -3.18 -15.43 10.82
C ASP A 170 -4.70 -15.41 11.07
N LYS A 171 -5.36 -14.26 10.90
CA LYS A 171 -6.81 -14.14 11.14
C LYS A 171 -7.58 -14.59 9.90
N ASN A 172 -8.88 -14.87 10.07
CA ASN A 172 -9.78 -15.15 8.94
C ASN A 172 -9.60 -14.06 7.87
N PRO A 173 -9.24 -14.42 6.63
CA PRO A 173 -9.04 -13.44 5.57
C PRO A 173 -10.30 -12.61 5.39
N GLY A 174 -10.09 -11.32 5.53
CA GLY A 174 -11.12 -10.30 5.62
C GLY A 174 -10.45 -8.93 5.54
N ASN A 175 -11.04 -7.95 6.21
CA ASN A 175 -10.54 -6.57 6.22
C ASN A 175 -9.13 -6.50 6.82
N GLY A 176 -8.10 -6.40 5.98
CA GLY A 176 -6.72 -6.19 6.40
C GLY A 176 -5.69 -7.00 5.63
N HIS A 177 -6.04 -8.14 5.02
CA HIS A 177 -5.06 -9.01 4.35
C HIS A 177 -4.35 -8.31 3.18
N GLY A 178 -5.08 -7.60 2.32
CA GLY A 178 -4.46 -6.81 1.25
C GLY A 178 -3.51 -5.71 1.77
N ALA A 179 -3.80 -5.12 2.93
CA ALA A 179 -2.90 -4.15 3.57
C ALA A 179 -1.67 -4.85 4.16
N ALA A 180 -1.85 -5.96 4.87
CA ALA A 180 -0.76 -6.79 5.40
C ALA A 180 0.16 -7.27 4.28
N GLU A 181 -0.40 -7.75 3.18
CA GLU A 181 0.34 -8.19 2.01
C GLU A 181 1.23 -7.07 1.43
N ALA A 182 0.66 -5.89 1.20
CA ALA A 182 1.41 -4.75 0.66
C ALA A 182 2.59 -4.37 1.57
N LEU A 183 2.36 -4.35 2.89
CA LEU A 183 3.39 -4.09 3.89
C LEU A 183 4.50 -5.15 3.88
N LEU A 184 4.13 -6.43 3.75
CA LEU A 184 5.09 -7.53 3.69
C LEU A 184 5.89 -7.52 2.39
N LEU A 185 5.29 -7.15 1.26
CA LEU A 185 6.01 -6.98 -0.01
C LEU A 185 7.01 -5.83 0.06
N ASP A 186 6.64 -4.70 0.69
CA ASP A 186 7.57 -3.61 0.97
C ASP A 186 8.71 -4.07 1.88
N ALA A 187 8.41 -4.82 2.96
CA ALA A 187 9.40 -5.37 3.88
C ALA A 187 10.39 -6.31 3.17
N VAL A 188 9.90 -7.22 2.31
CA VAL A 188 10.75 -8.10 1.47
C VAL A 188 11.62 -7.27 0.54
N HIS A 189 11.05 -6.27 -0.15
CA HIS A 189 11.78 -5.41 -1.06
C HIS A 189 12.92 -4.67 -0.36
N PHE A 190 12.65 -4.00 0.77
CA PHE A 190 13.67 -3.29 1.54
C PHE A 190 14.74 -4.25 2.08
N ALA A 191 14.33 -5.37 2.68
CA ALA A 191 15.29 -6.32 3.24
C ALA A 191 16.19 -6.94 2.15
N GLU A 192 15.65 -7.24 0.97
CA GLU A 192 16.42 -7.76 -0.16
C GLU A 192 17.39 -6.72 -0.72
N LYS A 193 16.88 -5.50 -1.00
CA LYS A 193 17.67 -4.39 -1.55
C LYS A 193 18.87 -4.03 -0.66
N HIS A 194 18.69 -4.11 0.65
CA HIS A 194 19.71 -3.78 1.65
C HIS A 194 20.42 -5.00 2.23
N GLN A 195 20.21 -6.20 1.68
CA GLN A 195 20.88 -7.45 2.07
C GLN A 195 20.70 -7.81 3.57
N LEU A 196 19.54 -7.52 4.14
CA LEU A 196 19.17 -7.81 5.53
C LEU A 196 18.63 -9.25 5.66
N ALA A 197 19.51 -10.26 5.61
CA ALA A 197 19.13 -11.67 5.53
C ALA A 197 18.09 -12.11 6.58
N SER A 198 18.31 -11.80 7.86
CA SER A 198 17.38 -12.19 8.94
C SER A 198 16.01 -11.52 8.84
N HIS A 199 15.96 -10.26 8.38
CA HIS A 199 14.71 -9.54 8.17
C HIS A 199 13.97 -10.05 6.93
N PHE A 200 14.72 -10.39 5.87
CA PHE A 200 14.19 -11.02 4.68
C PHE A 200 13.52 -12.35 5.01
N GLU A 201 14.19 -13.22 5.76
CA GLU A 201 13.64 -14.50 6.22
C GLU A 201 12.34 -14.32 7.04
N ARG A 202 12.33 -13.37 7.98
CA ARG A 202 11.12 -13.03 8.75
C ARG A 202 9.98 -12.55 7.85
N ALA A 203 10.25 -11.66 6.92
CA ALA A 203 9.24 -11.14 5.99
C ALA A 203 8.67 -12.24 5.08
N VAL A 204 9.53 -13.11 4.55
CA VAL A 204 9.14 -14.28 3.75
C VAL A 204 8.30 -15.26 4.56
N SER A 205 8.68 -15.53 5.82
CA SER A 205 7.90 -16.39 6.71
C SER A 205 6.50 -15.83 6.97
N CYS A 206 6.39 -14.52 7.18
CA CYS A 206 5.10 -13.84 7.30
C CYS A 206 4.26 -13.92 6.02
N LEU A 207 4.85 -13.74 4.83
CA LEU A 207 4.14 -13.92 3.56
C LEU A 207 3.65 -15.36 3.38
N ALA A 208 4.47 -16.35 3.75
CA ALA A 208 4.09 -17.74 3.67
C ALA A 208 2.87 -18.05 4.53
N ARG A 209 2.83 -17.55 5.77
CA ARG A 209 1.66 -17.67 6.66
C ARG A 209 0.41 -16.99 6.06
N LEU A 210 0.57 -15.79 5.52
CA LEU A 210 -0.52 -15.04 4.87
C LEU A 210 -1.12 -15.85 3.71
N PHE A 211 -0.27 -16.25 2.76
CA PHE A 211 -0.75 -16.98 1.58
C PHE A 211 -1.33 -18.35 1.94
N ASP A 212 -0.80 -19.05 2.95
CA ASP A 212 -1.37 -20.31 3.45
C ASP A 212 -2.82 -20.10 3.94
N SER A 213 -3.01 -19.08 4.78
CA SER A 213 -4.30 -18.70 5.32
C SER A 213 -5.30 -18.34 4.21
N GLU A 214 -4.87 -17.55 3.24
CA GLU A 214 -5.70 -17.13 2.11
C GLU A 214 -6.06 -18.29 1.17
N VAL A 215 -5.10 -19.19 0.84
CA VAL A 215 -5.36 -20.39 0.05
C VAL A 215 -6.39 -21.26 0.77
N GLY A 216 -6.19 -21.50 2.07
CA GLY A 216 -7.09 -22.32 2.89
C GLY A 216 -8.51 -21.76 2.91
N TYR A 217 -8.66 -20.45 3.09
CA TYR A 217 -9.98 -19.81 3.08
C TYR A 217 -10.63 -19.79 1.70
N ALA A 218 -9.91 -19.35 0.67
CA ALA A 218 -10.47 -19.27 -0.68
C ALA A 218 -10.95 -20.66 -1.14
N ASN A 219 -10.21 -21.72 -0.77
CA ASN A 219 -10.62 -23.10 -1.02
C ASN A 219 -11.92 -23.50 -0.29
N ARG A 220 -12.09 -23.10 0.98
CA ARG A 220 -13.34 -23.36 1.73
C ARG A 220 -14.52 -22.61 1.14
N VAL A 221 -14.37 -21.30 0.89
CA VAL A 221 -15.47 -20.47 0.41
C VAL A 221 -15.88 -20.85 -1.01
N ARG A 222 -14.91 -21.10 -1.92
CA ARG A 222 -15.25 -21.53 -3.29
C ARG A 222 -16.04 -22.83 -3.30
N ALA A 223 -15.73 -23.78 -2.40
CA ALA A 223 -16.46 -25.05 -2.31
C ALA A 223 -17.94 -24.82 -1.93
N ILE A 224 -18.19 -23.93 -0.95
CA ILE A 224 -19.54 -23.55 -0.52
C ILE A 224 -20.30 -22.85 -1.65
N ARG A 225 -19.70 -21.83 -2.30
CA ARG A 225 -20.37 -21.05 -3.36
C ARG A 225 -20.67 -21.88 -4.60
N ARG A 226 -19.81 -22.85 -4.93
CA ARG A 226 -20.06 -23.80 -6.01
C ARG A 226 -21.35 -24.61 -5.78
N VAL A 227 -21.63 -25.00 -4.54
CA VAL A 227 -22.86 -25.72 -4.17
C VAL A 227 -24.09 -24.82 -4.24
N GLN A 228 -23.93 -23.55 -3.87
CA GLN A 228 -25.04 -22.57 -3.87
C GLN A 228 -25.41 -22.07 -5.28
N GLY A 229 -24.58 -22.30 -6.30
CA GLY A 229 -24.84 -21.87 -7.67
C GLY A 229 -24.60 -20.39 -7.94
N ASP A 230 -24.02 -19.64 -6.99
CA ASP A 230 -23.59 -18.25 -7.19
C ASP A 230 -22.32 -18.22 -8.04
N LYS A 231 -22.49 -18.05 -9.35
CA LYS A 231 -21.39 -18.06 -10.32
C LYS A 231 -20.44 -16.88 -10.15
N ASP A 232 -20.92 -15.73 -9.66
CA ASP A 232 -20.12 -14.50 -9.56
C ASP A 232 -19.21 -14.57 -8.34
N GLU A 233 -19.78 -14.95 -7.19
CA GLU A 233 -18.99 -15.16 -5.98
C GLU A 233 -18.03 -16.35 -6.12
N TRP A 234 -18.47 -17.45 -6.74
CA TRP A 234 -17.58 -18.58 -7.02
C TRP A 234 -16.39 -18.15 -7.87
N ARG A 235 -16.60 -17.37 -8.95
CA ARG A 235 -15.51 -16.87 -9.80
C ARG A 235 -14.50 -16.03 -9.03
N ARG A 236 -14.98 -15.10 -8.19
CA ARG A 236 -14.13 -14.24 -7.38
C ARG A 236 -13.23 -15.08 -6.48
N HIS A 237 -13.81 -16.00 -5.72
CA HIS A 237 -13.04 -16.86 -4.82
C HIS A 237 -12.16 -17.89 -5.55
N GLN A 238 -12.54 -18.31 -6.76
CA GLN A 238 -11.70 -19.14 -7.60
C GLN A 238 -10.46 -18.36 -8.09
N MET A 239 -10.61 -17.08 -8.46
CA MET A 239 -9.48 -16.21 -8.79
C MET A 239 -8.56 -16.03 -7.58
N ASP A 240 -9.12 -15.74 -6.41
CA ASP A 240 -8.36 -15.56 -5.16
C ASP A 240 -7.59 -16.83 -4.80
N TYR A 241 -8.22 -18.00 -4.94
CA TYR A 241 -7.57 -19.29 -4.73
C TYR A 241 -6.40 -19.51 -5.68
N LEU A 242 -6.61 -19.31 -6.99
CA LEU A 242 -5.59 -19.59 -8.00
C LEU A 242 -4.41 -18.63 -7.95
N GLN A 243 -4.66 -17.34 -7.68
CA GLN A 243 -3.55 -16.40 -7.52
C GLN A 243 -2.72 -16.73 -6.29
N ASN A 244 -3.35 -17.10 -5.17
CA ASN A 244 -2.63 -17.36 -3.93
C ASN A 244 -1.86 -18.68 -4.01
N CYS A 245 -2.39 -19.70 -4.70
CA CYS A 245 -1.61 -20.90 -5.03
C CYS A 245 -0.38 -20.57 -5.89
N LEU A 246 -0.54 -19.75 -6.93
CA LEU A 246 0.57 -19.36 -7.80
C LEU A 246 1.65 -18.58 -7.03
N ARG A 247 1.24 -17.62 -6.21
CA ARG A 247 2.14 -16.77 -5.42
C ARG A 247 2.86 -17.56 -4.34
N PHE A 248 2.16 -18.48 -3.67
CA PHE A 248 2.78 -19.39 -2.72
C PHE A 248 3.80 -20.29 -3.40
N GLY A 249 3.49 -20.84 -4.59
CA GLY A 249 4.44 -21.63 -5.37
C GLY A 249 5.69 -20.82 -5.73
N ILE A 250 5.53 -19.59 -6.23
CA ILE A 250 6.65 -18.68 -6.53
C ILE A 250 7.50 -18.40 -5.28
N LEU A 251 6.86 -18.19 -4.13
CA LEU A 251 7.56 -17.97 -2.86
C LEU A 251 8.39 -19.20 -2.46
N ALA A 252 7.79 -20.40 -2.54
CA ALA A 252 8.44 -21.66 -2.20
C ALA A 252 9.63 -21.97 -3.12
N ASP A 253 9.45 -21.81 -4.44
CA ASP A 253 10.52 -21.98 -5.43
C ASP A 253 11.67 -21.01 -5.15
N TYR A 254 11.36 -19.74 -4.87
CA TYR A 254 12.39 -18.73 -4.58
C TYR A 254 13.19 -19.05 -3.32
N VAL A 255 12.51 -19.44 -2.24
CA VAL A 255 13.14 -19.82 -0.97
C VAL A 255 14.04 -21.04 -1.15
N SER A 256 13.57 -22.05 -1.90
CA SER A 256 14.34 -23.23 -2.26
C SER A 256 15.58 -22.88 -3.09
N ASP A 257 15.43 -22.08 -4.14
CA ASP A 257 16.54 -21.64 -5.01
C ASP A 257 17.62 -20.86 -4.24
N LYS A 258 17.22 -20.13 -3.19
CA LYS A 258 18.14 -19.38 -2.33
C LYS A 258 18.72 -20.19 -1.17
N GLY A 259 18.31 -21.45 -1.00
CA GLY A 259 18.74 -22.28 0.12
C GLY A 259 18.27 -21.75 1.49
N ILE A 260 17.19 -20.95 1.51
CA ILE A 260 16.63 -20.42 2.74
C ILE A 260 15.72 -21.48 3.35
N SER A 261 15.84 -21.71 4.65
CA SER A 261 14.99 -22.66 5.36
C SER A 261 13.85 -21.93 6.06
N ILE A 262 12.63 -22.08 5.56
CA ILE A 262 11.42 -21.60 6.21
C ILE A 262 10.63 -22.80 6.71
N ALA A 263 10.35 -22.83 8.01
CA ALA A 263 9.61 -23.91 8.64
C ALA A 263 8.28 -24.17 7.91
N ASP A 264 8.01 -25.44 7.61
CA ASP A 264 6.80 -25.94 6.96
C ASP A 264 6.47 -25.37 5.56
N LEU A 265 7.32 -24.51 4.98
CA LEU A 265 7.03 -23.93 3.67
C LEU A 265 6.97 -25.01 2.59
N SER A 266 7.98 -25.90 2.55
CA SER A 266 8.05 -26.97 1.55
C SER A 266 6.93 -27.99 1.71
N SER A 267 6.57 -28.34 2.95
CA SER A 267 5.48 -29.28 3.23
C SER A 267 4.12 -28.68 2.84
N LYS A 268 3.87 -27.40 3.12
CA LYS A 268 2.66 -26.69 2.70
C LYS A 268 2.60 -26.48 1.19
N ALA A 269 3.72 -26.10 0.56
CA ALA A 269 3.81 -25.94 -0.89
C ALA A 269 3.51 -27.25 -1.63
N ALA A 270 3.92 -28.39 -1.08
CA ALA A 270 3.61 -29.71 -1.64
C ALA A 270 2.10 -30.05 -1.66
N LEU A 271 1.29 -29.39 -0.82
CA LEU A 271 -0.16 -29.55 -0.80
C LEU A 271 -0.87 -28.66 -1.82
N LEU A 272 -0.16 -27.72 -2.45
CA LEU A 272 -0.75 -26.86 -3.47
C LEU A 272 -1.05 -27.64 -4.74
N PRO A 273 -2.11 -27.27 -5.49
CA PRO A 273 -2.36 -27.83 -6.80
C PRO A 273 -1.19 -27.50 -7.73
N VAL A 274 -0.50 -28.53 -8.21
CA VAL A 274 0.61 -28.40 -9.19
C VAL A 274 0.24 -29.01 -10.54
N GLY A 275 0.96 -28.59 -11.58
CA GLY A 275 0.94 -29.24 -12.89
C GLY A 275 -0.44 -29.29 -13.56
N THR A 276 -0.97 -30.51 -13.74
CA THR A 276 -2.24 -30.76 -14.46
C THR A 276 -3.46 -30.19 -13.74
N ILE A 277 -3.48 -30.23 -12.41
CA ILE A 277 -4.62 -29.76 -11.61
C ILE A 277 -4.78 -28.24 -11.79
N LEU A 278 -3.69 -27.49 -11.61
CA LEU A 278 -3.71 -26.04 -11.77
C LEU A 278 -4.08 -25.62 -13.21
N ARG A 279 -3.59 -26.35 -14.23
CA ARG A 279 -3.98 -26.13 -15.63
C ARG A 279 -5.48 -26.34 -15.87
N HIS A 280 -6.07 -27.36 -15.26
CA HIS A 280 -7.51 -27.60 -15.36
C HIS A 280 -8.31 -26.45 -14.73
N GLU A 281 -7.92 -26.03 -13.52
CA GLU A 281 -8.58 -24.93 -12.81
C GLU A 281 -8.47 -23.60 -13.58
N TYR A 282 -7.31 -23.31 -14.19
CA TYR A 282 -7.17 -22.15 -15.08
C TYR A 282 -8.05 -22.25 -16.33
N ALA A 283 -8.22 -23.45 -16.89
CA ALA A 283 -9.09 -23.64 -18.06
C ALA A 283 -10.57 -23.38 -17.72
N LEU A 284 -11.04 -23.81 -16.55
CA LEU A 284 -12.38 -23.52 -16.06
C LEU A 284 -12.60 -22.02 -15.88
N LEU A 285 -11.65 -21.33 -15.24
CA LEU A 285 -11.73 -19.88 -15.05
C LEU A 285 -11.67 -19.13 -16.39
N GLU A 286 -10.78 -19.54 -17.31
CA GLU A 286 -10.70 -18.99 -18.67
C GLU A 286 -12.04 -19.11 -19.40
N GLN A 287 -12.68 -20.29 -19.37
CA GLN A 287 -13.97 -20.51 -20.01
C GLN A 287 -15.05 -19.58 -19.43
N SER A 288 -15.04 -19.41 -18.11
CA SER A 288 -15.97 -18.55 -17.39
C SER A 288 -15.79 -17.06 -17.75
N LEU A 289 -14.56 -16.55 -17.74
CA LEU A 289 -14.25 -15.16 -18.12
C LEU A 289 -14.62 -14.87 -19.59
N ARG A 290 -14.40 -15.85 -20.49
CA ARG A 290 -14.83 -15.73 -21.89
C ARG A 290 -16.35 -15.67 -22.05
N ALA A 291 -17.10 -16.38 -21.21
CA ALA A 291 -18.56 -16.29 -21.20
C ALA A 291 -19.01 -14.89 -20.76
N GLU A 292 -18.44 -14.34 -19.68
CA GLU A 292 -18.74 -12.99 -19.19
C GLU A 292 -18.49 -11.91 -20.25
N ILE A 293 -17.33 -11.97 -20.91
CA ILE A 293 -17.00 -11.02 -21.98
C ILE A 293 -18.06 -11.07 -23.10
N ARG A 294 -18.55 -12.27 -23.46
CA ARG A 294 -19.57 -12.43 -24.51
C ARG A 294 -20.92 -11.87 -24.06
N GLU A 295 -21.33 -12.15 -22.83
CA GLU A 295 -22.57 -11.66 -22.23
C GLU A 295 -22.57 -10.13 -22.17
N GLU A 296 -21.51 -9.52 -21.63
CA GLU A 296 -21.37 -8.05 -21.54
C GLU A 296 -21.39 -7.38 -22.92
N ILE A 297 -20.71 -7.98 -23.91
CA ILE A 297 -20.76 -7.48 -25.30
C ILE A 297 -22.16 -7.62 -25.89
N GLN A 298 -22.84 -8.75 -25.69
CA GLN A 298 -24.19 -8.98 -26.22
C GLN A 298 -25.19 -8.00 -25.60
N GLU A 299 -25.15 -7.81 -24.29
CA GLU A 299 -26.01 -6.85 -23.60
C GLU A 299 -25.71 -5.40 -24.03
N SER A 300 -24.45 -5.07 -24.32
CA SER A 300 -24.09 -3.74 -24.84
C SER A 300 -24.73 -3.44 -26.20
N LYS A 301 -24.95 -4.48 -27.02
CA LYS A 301 -25.59 -4.38 -28.35
C LYS A 301 -27.11 -4.30 -28.27
N GLN A 302 -27.73 -4.94 -27.27
CA GLN A 302 -29.19 -5.04 -27.16
C GLN A 302 -29.85 -3.82 -26.48
N GLY A 303 -29.10 -2.93 -25.83
CA GLY A 303 -29.67 -1.81 -25.08
C GLY A 303 -29.72 -0.46 -25.82
N LYS A 304 -30.90 0.17 -25.85
CA LYS A 304 -31.09 1.64 -25.99
C LYS A 304 -30.67 2.40 -24.71
N ARG A 305 -29.61 1.95 -24.03
CA ARG A 305 -29.21 2.50 -22.72
C ARG A 305 -28.28 3.71 -22.85
N ASP A 306 -28.28 4.52 -21.80
CA ASP A 306 -27.45 5.71 -21.62
C ASP A 306 -25.95 5.42 -21.85
N GLU A 307 -25.22 6.44 -22.30
CA GLU A 307 -23.80 6.36 -22.65
C GLU A 307 -22.92 5.93 -21.46
N SER A 308 -23.25 6.35 -20.24
CA SER A 308 -22.55 6.01 -19.00
C SER A 308 -22.62 4.51 -18.72
N SER A 309 -23.78 3.88 -18.91
CA SER A 309 -23.94 2.43 -18.78
C SER A 309 -23.06 1.67 -19.79
N LYS A 310 -22.97 2.15 -21.04
CA LYS A 310 -22.10 1.54 -22.07
C LYS A 310 -20.62 1.68 -21.69
N LYS A 311 -20.19 2.84 -21.19
CA LYS A 311 -18.81 3.08 -20.73
C LYS A 311 -18.45 2.13 -19.59
N TYR A 312 -19.32 1.96 -18.60
CA TYR A 312 -19.10 1.05 -17.47
C TYR A 312 -18.96 -0.42 -17.91
N LYS A 313 -19.78 -0.88 -18.86
CA LYS A 313 -19.68 -2.27 -19.38
C LYS A 313 -18.40 -2.51 -20.16
N LEU A 314 -18.03 -1.57 -21.03
CA LEU A 314 -16.76 -1.68 -21.76
C LEU A 314 -15.56 -1.63 -20.81
N PHE A 315 -15.63 -0.82 -19.75
CA PHE A 315 -14.67 -0.85 -18.64
C PHE A 315 -14.58 -2.23 -17.99
N ARG A 316 -15.72 -2.86 -17.66
CA ARG A 316 -15.74 -4.24 -17.14
C ARG A 316 -15.09 -5.23 -18.11
N VAL A 317 -15.41 -5.16 -19.41
CA VAL A 317 -14.80 -6.02 -20.43
C VAL A 317 -13.28 -5.82 -20.49
N GLY A 318 -12.80 -4.58 -20.40
CA GLY A 318 -11.37 -4.27 -20.32
C GLY A 318 -10.70 -4.96 -19.12
N LEU A 319 -11.27 -4.81 -17.93
CA LEU A 319 -10.77 -5.47 -16.70
C LEU A 319 -10.79 -6.99 -16.81
N THR A 320 -11.90 -7.59 -17.25
CA THR A 320 -12.03 -9.04 -17.41
C THR A 320 -11.03 -9.59 -18.42
N ARG A 321 -10.69 -8.82 -19.48
CA ARG A 321 -9.63 -9.18 -20.43
C ARG A 321 -8.24 -9.12 -19.82
N ILE A 322 -7.94 -8.13 -18.97
CA ILE A 322 -6.66 -8.09 -18.22
C ILE A 322 -6.53 -9.37 -17.38
N PHE A 323 -7.58 -9.74 -16.65
CA PHE A 323 -7.58 -10.98 -15.84
C PHE A 323 -7.41 -12.23 -16.70
N LEU A 324 -8.14 -12.33 -17.81
CA LEU A 324 -8.01 -13.44 -18.75
C LEU A 324 -6.59 -13.55 -19.31
N ALA A 325 -5.97 -12.42 -19.67
CA ALA A 325 -4.59 -12.41 -20.15
C ALA A 325 -3.62 -12.99 -19.10
N LYS A 326 -3.77 -12.62 -17.83
CA LYS A 326 -2.96 -13.14 -16.72
C LYS A 326 -3.18 -14.63 -16.49
N VAL A 327 -4.43 -15.09 -16.48
CA VAL A 327 -4.77 -16.52 -16.38
C VAL A 327 -4.15 -17.31 -17.53
N CYS A 328 -4.25 -16.83 -18.77
CA CYS A 328 -3.61 -17.45 -19.92
C CYS A 328 -2.08 -17.47 -19.79
N HIS A 329 -1.47 -16.41 -19.26
CA HIS A 329 -0.02 -16.35 -19.04
C HIS A 329 0.43 -17.40 -18.02
N ALA A 330 -0.25 -17.47 -16.86
CA ALA A 330 0.01 -18.46 -15.81
C ALA A 330 -0.19 -19.90 -16.30
N ALA A 331 -1.15 -20.11 -17.21
CA ALA A 331 -1.39 -21.40 -17.86
C ALA A 331 -0.39 -21.73 -19.00
N GLY A 332 0.64 -20.90 -19.24
CA GLY A 332 1.64 -21.09 -20.29
C GLY A 332 1.18 -20.71 -21.71
N LYS A 333 -0.01 -20.13 -21.87
CA LYS A 333 -0.61 -19.73 -23.16
C LYS A 333 -0.16 -18.32 -23.58
N LYS A 334 1.15 -18.09 -23.67
CA LYS A 334 1.78 -16.76 -23.89
C LYS A 334 1.17 -15.97 -25.07
N ARG A 335 0.99 -16.62 -26.23
CA ARG A 335 0.41 -15.96 -27.42
C ARG A 335 -1.01 -15.44 -27.19
N ILE A 336 -1.83 -16.21 -26.47
CA ILE A 336 -3.21 -15.83 -26.14
C ILE A 336 -3.18 -14.69 -25.12
N ALA A 337 -2.33 -14.77 -24.10
CA ALA A 337 -2.16 -13.71 -23.11
C ALA A 337 -1.82 -12.36 -23.75
N ILE A 338 -0.84 -12.33 -24.65
CA ILE A 338 -0.43 -11.10 -25.38
C ILE A 338 -1.58 -10.54 -26.20
N LYS A 339 -2.27 -11.39 -26.99
CA LYS A 339 -3.40 -10.95 -27.80
C LYS A 339 -4.52 -10.37 -26.94
N THR A 340 -4.86 -11.02 -25.84
CA THR A 340 -5.90 -10.56 -24.91
C THR A 340 -5.50 -9.25 -24.24
N MET A 341 -4.24 -9.10 -23.82
CA MET A 341 -3.73 -7.88 -23.19
C MET A 341 -3.75 -6.69 -24.15
N ASN A 342 -3.31 -6.87 -25.40
CA ASN A 342 -3.36 -5.80 -26.40
C ASN A 342 -4.78 -5.28 -26.61
N SER A 343 -5.75 -6.19 -26.69
CA SER A 343 -7.14 -5.79 -26.84
C SER A 343 -7.73 -5.17 -25.56
N ALA A 344 -7.24 -5.52 -24.37
CA ALA A 344 -7.57 -4.79 -23.16
C ALA A 344 -7.00 -3.35 -23.21
N ARG A 345 -5.76 -3.16 -23.65
CA ARG A 345 -5.15 -1.83 -23.82
C ARG A 345 -5.94 -0.94 -24.78
N GLU A 346 -6.39 -1.49 -25.91
CA GLU A 346 -7.25 -0.78 -26.88
C GLU A 346 -8.52 -0.24 -26.21
N ILE A 347 -9.18 -1.08 -25.41
CA ILE A 347 -10.38 -0.71 -24.66
C ILE A 347 -10.02 0.39 -23.65
N VAL A 348 -9.01 0.18 -22.80
CA VAL A 348 -8.62 1.13 -21.74
C VAL A 348 -8.20 2.49 -22.30
N THR A 349 -7.48 2.51 -23.43
CA THR A 349 -7.05 3.76 -24.09
C THR A 349 -8.24 4.58 -24.58
N ALA A 350 -9.35 3.94 -24.94
CA ALA A 350 -10.59 4.64 -25.28
C ALA A 350 -11.27 5.29 -24.06
N PHE A 351 -10.88 4.91 -22.84
CA PHE A 351 -11.44 5.36 -21.56
C PHE A 351 -10.49 6.27 -20.78
N LYS A 352 -9.81 7.22 -21.45
CA LYS A 352 -8.82 8.16 -20.87
C LYS A 352 -9.22 8.83 -19.54
N THR A 353 -10.48 8.76 -19.14
CA THR A 353 -11.06 9.35 -17.92
C THR A 353 -11.11 8.42 -16.70
N TYR A 354 -10.64 7.17 -16.77
CA TYR A 354 -10.67 6.22 -15.63
C TYR A 354 -9.25 5.85 -15.15
N ASP A 355 -8.67 6.72 -14.31
CA ASP A 355 -7.32 6.58 -13.73
C ASP A 355 -7.08 5.24 -13.01
N ASN A 356 -8.16 4.64 -12.50
CA ASN A 356 -8.15 3.38 -11.79
C ASN A 356 -7.88 2.15 -12.67
N VAL A 357 -7.97 2.24 -14.01
CA VAL A 357 -7.62 1.12 -14.91
C VAL A 357 -6.23 1.25 -15.49
N THR A 358 -5.80 2.46 -15.83
CA THR A 358 -4.43 2.71 -16.30
C THR A 358 -3.42 2.30 -15.25
N GLY A 359 -3.73 2.51 -13.96
CA GLY A 359 -2.96 2.00 -12.83
C GLY A 359 -2.81 0.47 -12.78
N ARG A 360 -3.65 -0.30 -13.49
CA ARG A 360 -3.62 -1.78 -13.54
C ARG A 360 -2.91 -2.33 -14.77
N LEU A 361 -2.46 -1.49 -15.69
CA LEU A 361 -1.71 -1.92 -16.87
C LEU A 361 -0.23 -2.14 -16.54
N PRO A 362 0.47 -3.06 -17.23
CA PRO A 362 1.89 -3.37 -16.98
C PRO A 362 2.85 -2.18 -17.01
N GLU A 363 2.46 -1.10 -17.68
CA GLU A 363 3.28 0.11 -17.81
C GLU A 363 3.08 1.12 -16.67
N SER A 364 2.18 0.85 -15.72
CA SER A 364 1.87 1.79 -14.64
C SER A 364 2.97 1.83 -13.57
N ALA A 365 3.07 2.95 -12.86
CA ALA A 365 3.98 3.07 -11.71
C ALA A 365 3.72 2.00 -10.63
N ALA A 366 2.46 1.57 -10.47
CA ALA A 366 2.12 0.51 -9.51
C ALA A 366 2.78 -0.83 -9.88
N TRP A 367 2.86 -1.17 -11.18
CA TRP A 367 3.50 -2.39 -11.67
C TRP A 367 5.02 -2.40 -11.52
N ASN A 368 5.62 -1.20 -11.53
CA ASN A 368 7.06 -1.00 -11.43
C ASN A 368 7.53 -0.70 -9.99
N ARG A 369 6.63 -0.78 -9.00
CA ARG A 369 6.93 -0.46 -7.58
C ARG A 369 8.13 -1.23 -7.03
N TYR A 370 8.32 -2.48 -7.47
CA TYR A 370 9.34 -3.38 -6.93
C TYR A 370 10.47 -3.69 -7.92
N GLU A 371 10.78 -2.79 -8.86
CA GLU A 371 11.80 -3.05 -9.90
C GLU A 371 13.14 -3.59 -9.35
N ASP A 372 13.61 -3.09 -8.19
CA ASP A 372 14.87 -3.52 -7.59
C ASP A 372 14.76 -4.81 -6.75
N GLY A 373 13.55 -5.26 -6.38
CA GLY A 373 13.33 -6.44 -5.52
C GLY A 373 12.85 -7.64 -6.34
N ILE A 374 13.68 -8.67 -6.50
CA ILE A 374 13.39 -9.82 -7.36
C ILE A 374 12.15 -10.57 -6.86
N LEU A 375 12.10 -10.92 -5.56
CA LEU A 375 10.98 -11.70 -5.03
C LEU A 375 9.69 -10.87 -4.95
N ALA A 376 9.76 -9.66 -4.38
CA ALA A 376 8.61 -8.77 -4.26
C ALA A 376 7.99 -8.49 -5.63
N ARG A 377 8.81 -8.25 -6.66
CA ARG A 377 8.36 -8.09 -8.05
C ARG A 377 7.71 -9.34 -8.59
N LYS A 378 8.34 -10.52 -8.45
CA LYS A 378 7.75 -11.79 -8.92
C LYS A 378 6.37 -12.03 -8.31
N LEU A 379 6.22 -11.82 -7.01
CA LEU A 379 4.94 -11.98 -6.29
C LEU A 379 3.90 -10.93 -6.71
N HIS A 380 4.32 -9.68 -6.88
CA HIS A 380 3.44 -8.60 -7.33
C HIS A 380 2.93 -8.84 -8.75
N LEU A 381 3.80 -9.24 -9.68
CA LEU A 381 3.45 -9.56 -11.06
C LEU A 381 2.55 -10.80 -11.18
N ALA A 382 2.66 -11.73 -10.23
CA ALA A 382 1.81 -12.91 -10.16
C ALA A 382 0.39 -12.62 -9.62
N SER A 383 0.18 -11.46 -8.98
CA SER A 383 -1.15 -11.06 -8.53
C SER A 383 -2.09 -10.87 -9.72
N LEU A 384 -3.27 -11.50 -9.67
CA LEU A 384 -4.27 -11.34 -10.73
C LEU A 384 -4.93 -9.97 -10.64
N TYR A 385 -5.10 -9.43 -9.43
CA TYR A 385 -5.47 -8.03 -9.18
C TYR A 385 -4.19 -7.21 -9.02
N ALA A 386 -3.75 -6.51 -10.06
CA ALA A 386 -2.78 -5.44 -9.80
C ALA A 386 -3.53 -4.41 -8.93
N TYR A 387 -3.12 -4.23 -7.68
CA TYR A 387 -3.62 -3.17 -6.82
C TYR A 387 -3.19 -1.84 -7.46
N PRO A 388 -4.11 -0.94 -7.85
CA PRO A 388 -3.78 0.47 -7.71
C PRO A 388 -3.61 0.69 -6.20
N GLY A 389 -2.38 0.99 -5.77
CA GLY A 389 -2.06 1.26 -4.37
C GLY A 389 -2.82 2.45 -3.81
#